data_AF-A0A8H6QU05-F1
#
_entry.id   AF-A0A8H6QU05-F1
#
_cell.length_a   1.000
_cell.length_b   1.000
_cell.length_c   1.000
_cell.angle_alpha   90.00
_cell.angle_beta   90.00
_cell.angle_gamma   90.00
#
_symmetry.space_group_name_H-M   'P 1'
#
loop_
_entity.id
_entity.type
_entity.pdbx_description
1 polymer ?
#
loop_
_entity_poly.entity_id
_entity_poly.type
_entity_poly.pdbx_seq_one_letter_code
_entity_poly.pdbx_strand_id
1 'polypeptide(L)'
;MERDGVDNALEFSVVTASGDLVTANAYQNSDLFWALRGGGGGTFGVVTQVTVRTFEEIPLVITSMNITTAAGDPAFWNAVADYHAALPAVTDARGGGYYTVIPILPWEKNQTLSVLSFTHFHANTSNTTEIGQVYEPLVKKLNATAGVYTQYRSFLMPSFHEAITKLLLVGDADATRQIGFLFSRLFSRDLLTSEDGPARLSSTISKFRYTPGEAVAGIVVGGVAVAENAGKVDSALNPAWRKAVVHIVYVRSWSPNATLSEQQAVIKNVTDVELPWLQGVEGADNMGAYVNEAFGWEPNFQESFWGSNYPRLYSIKQKWDPDGLFIARRMVGSEDWDDQGLCRIAK
;
A
#
# COMPACT_ATOMS: atom_id res chain seq x y z
N MET A 1 19.15 4.96 -3.20
CA MET A 1 17.76 4.57 -3.53
C MET A 1 16.85 5.07 -2.42
N GLU A 2 16.38 6.31 -2.50
CA GLU A 2 15.66 6.95 -1.37
C GLU A 2 14.43 7.74 -1.86
N ARG A 3 13.76 7.28 -2.93
CA ARG A 3 12.62 7.99 -3.54
C ARG A 3 11.53 7.01 -3.93
N ASP A 4 10.27 7.40 -3.70
CA ASP A 4 9.10 6.67 -4.18
C ASP A 4 9.11 6.57 -5.71
N GLY A 5 8.34 5.62 -6.27
CA GLY A 5 8.32 5.38 -7.72
C GLY A 5 8.09 6.65 -8.55
N VAL A 6 7.08 7.45 -8.19
CA VAL A 6 6.77 8.72 -8.86
C VAL A 6 7.87 9.77 -8.71
N ASP A 7 8.68 9.69 -7.66
CA ASP A 7 9.76 10.65 -7.40
C ASP A 7 11.01 10.37 -8.23
N ASN A 8 11.05 9.23 -8.91
CA ASN A 8 12.07 8.85 -9.88
C ASN A 8 11.73 9.24 -11.32
N ALA A 9 10.50 9.69 -11.61
CA ALA A 9 10.16 10.25 -12.90
C ALA A 9 10.87 11.59 -13.14
N LEU A 10 11.48 11.72 -14.31
CA LEU A 10 12.21 12.91 -14.76
C LEU A 10 11.44 13.70 -15.80
N GLU A 11 10.67 13.00 -16.64
CA GLU A 11 9.94 13.59 -17.76
C GLU A 11 8.81 12.65 -18.22
N PHE A 12 7.72 13.24 -18.73
CA PHE A 12 6.65 12.54 -19.43
C PHE A 12 6.42 13.16 -20.81
N SER A 13 6.14 12.31 -21.80
CA SER A 13 5.48 12.72 -23.05
C SER A 13 3.99 12.43 -22.93
N VAL A 14 3.16 13.42 -23.19
CA VAL A 14 1.71 13.37 -22.89
C VAL A 14 0.93 13.91 -24.07
N VAL A 15 -0.08 13.15 -24.51
CA VAL A 15 -1.11 13.67 -25.42
C VAL A 15 -2.22 14.30 -24.58
N THR A 16 -2.45 15.60 -24.76
CA THR A 16 -3.45 16.39 -24.02
C THR A 16 -4.88 16.12 -24.53
N ALA A 17 -5.88 16.68 -23.85
CA ALA A 17 -7.27 16.60 -24.31
C ALA A 17 -7.51 17.31 -25.66
N SER A 18 -6.68 18.32 -25.99
CA SER A 18 -6.68 18.97 -27.31
C SER A 18 -6.02 18.14 -28.41
N GLY A 19 -5.36 17.03 -28.07
CA GLY A 19 -4.63 16.17 -29.01
C GLY A 19 -3.17 16.56 -29.23
N ASP A 20 -2.65 17.53 -28.48
CA ASP A 20 -1.26 17.98 -28.60
C ASP A 20 -0.32 17.04 -27.85
N LEU A 21 0.82 16.70 -28.47
CA LEU A 21 1.90 15.99 -27.79
C LEU A 21 2.82 16.99 -27.08
N VAL A 22 2.83 16.96 -25.76
CA VAL A 22 3.63 17.87 -24.92
C VAL A 22 4.63 17.11 -24.06
N THR A 23 5.74 17.79 -23.74
CA THR A 23 6.72 17.33 -22.74
C THR A 23 6.40 17.97 -21.39
N ALA A 24 6.34 17.15 -20.34
CA ALA A 24 6.15 17.60 -18.96
C ALA A 24 7.35 17.17 -18.10
N ASN A 25 8.12 18.15 -17.62
CA ASN A 25 9.28 17.94 -16.74
C ASN A 25 9.44 19.14 -15.77
N ALA A 26 10.56 19.21 -15.06
CA ALA A 26 10.82 20.29 -14.10
C ALA A 26 10.94 21.70 -14.73
N TYR A 27 11.12 21.80 -16.04
CA TYR A 27 11.40 23.03 -16.77
C TYR A 27 10.30 23.43 -17.75
N GLN A 28 9.44 22.50 -18.16
CA GLN A 28 8.37 22.69 -19.13
C GLN A 28 7.09 21.98 -18.66
N ASN A 29 5.94 22.67 -18.74
CA ASN A 29 4.64 22.16 -18.28
C ASN A 29 4.74 21.55 -16.86
N SER A 30 5.41 22.26 -15.96
CA SER A 30 5.81 21.75 -14.65
C SER A 30 4.64 21.49 -13.71
N ASP A 31 3.50 22.13 -13.94
CA ASP A 31 2.23 21.83 -13.28
C ASP A 31 1.69 20.45 -13.69
N LEU A 32 1.70 20.13 -14.99
CA LEU A 32 1.34 18.81 -15.49
C LEU A 32 2.33 17.74 -14.99
N PHE A 33 3.63 18.05 -14.99
CA PHE A 33 4.67 17.17 -14.45
C PHE A 33 4.42 16.84 -12.97
N TRP A 34 4.08 17.86 -12.18
CA TRP A 34 3.74 17.69 -10.77
C TRP A 34 2.51 16.78 -10.59
N ALA A 35 1.45 17.03 -11.36
CA ALA A 35 0.21 16.25 -11.29
C ALA A 35 0.40 14.79 -11.69
N LEU A 36 1.18 14.50 -12.73
CA LEU A 36 1.48 13.14 -13.17
C LEU A 36 2.30 12.34 -12.14
N ARG A 37 3.00 13.03 -11.23
CA ARG A 37 3.79 12.41 -10.14
C ARG A 37 2.97 12.25 -8.87
N GLY A 38 1.90 11.47 -8.94
CA GLY A 38 1.09 11.07 -7.78
C GLY A 38 -0.40 11.47 -7.83
N GLY A 39 -0.82 12.22 -8.85
CA GLY A 39 -2.21 12.67 -9.02
C GLY A 39 -3.20 11.61 -9.54
N GLY A 40 -2.75 10.37 -9.73
CA GLY A 40 -3.57 9.29 -10.30
C GLY A 40 -3.59 9.28 -11.83
N GLY A 41 -3.72 8.08 -12.40
CA GLY A 41 -3.78 7.88 -13.85
C GLY A 41 -5.15 8.21 -14.45
N GLY A 42 -5.19 8.40 -15.77
CA GLY A 42 -6.46 8.48 -16.52
C GLY A 42 -7.22 9.79 -16.42
N THR A 43 -6.60 10.87 -15.92
CA THR A 43 -7.28 12.18 -15.75
C THR A 43 -6.57 13.37 -16.42
N PHE A 44 -5.24 13.40 -16.53
CA PHE A 44 -4.53 14.59 -17.03
C PHE A 44 -4.15 14.55 -18.53
N GLY A 45 -4.27 13.39 -19.16
CA GLY A 45 -3.79 13.15 -20.52
C GLY A 45 -3.39 11.69 -20.74
N VAL A 46 -3.00 11.36 -21.97
CA VAL A 46 -2.46 10.03 -22.32
C VAL A 46 -0.94 10.09 -22.28
N VAL A 47 -0.33 9.48 -21.27
CA VAL A 47 1.13 9.34 -21.19
C VAL A 47 1.59 8.31 -22.23
N THR A 48 2.50 8.72 -23.11
CA THR A 48 3.07 7.86 -24.16
C THR A 48 4.51 7.46 -23.88
N GLN A 49 5.23 8.22 -23.06
CA GLN A 49 6.60 7.92 -22.64
C GLN A 49 6.85 8.46 -21.23
N VAL A 50 7.69 7.76 -20.47
CA VAL A 50 8.25 8.25 -19.22
C VAL A 50 9.77 8.05 -19.23
N THR A 51 10.50 9.06 -18.77
CA THR A 51 11.93 8.96 -18.47
C THR A 51 12.09 8.82 -16.96
N VAL A 52 12.76 7.77 -16.50
CA VAL A 52 12.94 7.48 -15.07
C VAL A 52 14.41 7.39 -14.69
N ARG A 53 14.73 7.74 -13.45
CA ARG A 53 16.05 7.48 -12.88
C ARG A 53 16.29 5.98 -12.76
N THR A 54 17.48 5.55 -13.13
CA THR A 54 18.01 4.21 -12.84
C THR A 54 19.06 4.30 -11.74
N PHE A 55 19.37 3.17 -11.12
CA PHE A 55 20.32 3.08 -10.02
C PHE A 55 21.35 2.00 -10.29
N GLU A 56 22.53 2.16 -9.70
CA GLU A 56 23.55 1.12 -9.72
C GLU A 56 23.05 -0.15 -9.02
N GLU A 57 23.59 -1.28 -9.47
CA GLU A 57 23.31 -2.56 -8.86
C GLU A 57 23.95 -2.64 -7.48
N ILE A 58 23.18 -3.13 -6.51
CA ILE A 58 23.59 -3.21 -5.10
C ILE A 58 23.26 -4.58 -4.52
N PRO A 59 24.05 -5.07 -3.54
CA PRO A 59 23.67 -6.23 -2.76
C PRO A 59 22.49 -5.89 -1.85
N LEU A 60 21.80 -6.92 -1.40
CA LEU A 60 20.74 -6.79 -0.40
C LEU A 60 20.72 -7.99 0.54
N VAL A 61 20.37 -7.74 1.80
CA VAL A 61 20.02 -8.79 2.74
C VAL A 61 18.50 -8.97 2.71
N ILE A 62 18.05 -10.20 2.45
CA ILE A 62 16.65 -10.58 2.50
C ILE A 62 16.40 -11.28 3.82
N THR A 63 15.39 -10.79 4.56
CA THR A 63 14.93 -11.41 5.80
C THR A 63 13.50 -11.87 5.61
N SER A 64 13.19 -13.10 6.01
CA SER A 64 11.84 -13.64 5.94
C SER A 64 11.51 -14.42 7.21
N MET A 65 10.24 -14.38 7.59
CA MET A 65 9.76 -15.10 8.75
C MET A 65 8.33 -15.58 8.54
N ASN A 66 8.06 -16.82 8.92
CA ASN A 66 6.71 -17.33 9.13
C ASN A 66 6.43 -17.39 10.62
N ILE A 67 5.26 -16.92 11.02
CA ILE A 67 4.73 -16.93 12.38
C ILE A 67 3.39 -17.65 12.33
N THR A 68 3.27 -18.75 13.05
CA THR A 68 2.13 -19.66 12.96
C THR A 68 1.57 -19.97 14.34
N THR A 69 0.24 -20.04 14.43
CA THR A 69 -0.50 -20.52 15.61
C THR A 69 -1.63 -21.45 15.17
N ALA A 70 -2.27 -22.14 16.12
CA ALA A 70 -3.55 -22.78 15.83
C ALA A 70 -4.61 -21.71 15.52
N ALA A 71 -5.50 -21.98 14.55
CA ALA A 71 -6.54 -21.02 14.20
C ALA A 71 -7.45 -20.68 15.40
N GLY A 72 -7.65 -19.39 15.63
CA GLY A 72 -8.44 -18.88 16.76
C GLY A 72 -7.65 -18.72 18.07
N ASP A 73 -6.36 -19.06 18.09
CA ASP A 73 -5.49 -18.74 19.23
C ASP A 73 -5.33 -17.21 19.35
N PRO A 74 -5.69 -16.59 20.51
CA PRO A 74 -5.56 -15.15 20.69
C PRO A 74 -4.10 -14.67 20.62
N ALA A 75 -3.11 -15.54 20.84
CA ALA A 75 -1.70 -15.21 20.70
C ALA A 75 -1.34 -14.76 19.27
N PHE A 76 -2.12 -15.16 18.25
CA PHE A 76 -1.90 -14.74 16.87
C PHE A 76 -1.95 -13.23 16.70
N TRP A 77 -3.01 -12.58 17.20
CA TRP A 77 -3.18 -11.13 17.06
C TRP A 77 -2.20 -10.35 17.95
N ASN A 78 -1.74 -10.94 19.05
CA ASN A 78 -0.62 -10.39 19.82
C ASN A 78 0.68 -10.43 19.00
N ALA A 79 0.95 -11.52 18.28
CA ALA A 79 2.10 -11.62 17.40
C ALA A 79 2.03 -10.64 16.22
N VAL A 80 0.84 -10.39 15.67
CA VAL A 80 0.63 -9.34 14.64
C VAL A 80 0.93 -7.95 15.21
N ALA A 81 0.48 -7.64 16.43
CA ALA A 81 0.79 -6.38 17.09
C ALA A 81 2.30 -6.22 17.34
N ASP A 82 2.97 -7.28 17.80
CA ASP A 82 4.41 -7.30 18.04
C ASP A 82 5.21 -7.07 16.75
N TYR A 83 4.77 -7.67 15.65
CA TYR A 83 5.37 -7.44 14.34
C TYR A 83 5.17 -6.00 13.87
N HIS A 84 3.96 -5.44 13.99
CA HIS A 84 3.70 -4.03 13.64
C HIS A 84 4.54 -3.07 14.48
N ALA A 85 4.75 -3.35 15.77
CA ALA A 85 5.62 -2.57 16.65
C ALA A 85 7.11 -2.64 16.25
N ALA A 86 7.53 -3.71 15.55
CA ALA A 86 8.90 -3.87 15.07
C ALA A 86 9.18 -3.15 13.73
N LEU A 87 8.14 -2.82 12.95
CA LEU A 87 8.29 -2.20 11.64
C LEU A 87 9.09 -0.89 11.63
N PRO A 88 8.96 0.03 12.61
CA PRO A 88 9.80 1.23 12.66
C PRO A 88 11.29 0.91 12.62
N ALA A 89 11.75 -0.06 13.43
CA ALA A 89 13.16 -0.48 13.46
C ALA A 89 13.61 -1.13 12.14
N VAL A 90 12.72 -1.90 11.49
CA VAL A 90 12.98 -2.44 10.14
C VAL A 90 13.22 -1.31 9.14
N THR A 91 12.35 -0.30 9.13
CA THR A 91 12.48 0.83 8.19
C THR A 91 13.66 1.75 8.52
N ASP A 92 14.06 1.86 9.79
CA ASP A 92 15.27 2.58 10.21
C ASP A 92 16.53 1.93 9.67
N ALA A 93 16.54 0.59 9.63
CA ALA A 93 17.57 -0.21 8.97
C ALA A 93 17.38 -0.27 7.44
N ARG A 94 16.70 0.72 6.84
CA ARG A 94 16.40 0.84 5.40
C ARG A 94 15.74 -0.42 4.81
N GLY A 95 15.01 -1.17 5.63
CA GLY A 95 14.24 -2.33 5.22
C GLY A 95 12.86 -1.94 4.72
N GLY A 96 12.43 -2.58 3.64
CA GLY A 96 11.04 -2.53 3.15
C GLY A 96 10.61 -3.88 2.59
N GLY A 97 9.35 -4.06 2.24
CA GLY A 97 8.88 -5.32 1.68
C GLY A 97 7.41 -5.59 1.93
N TYR A 98 7.04 -6.85 2.07
CA TYR A 98 5.65 -7.29 2.12
C TYR A 98 5.42 -8.26 3.27
N TYR A 99 4.20 -8.24 3.79
CA TYR A 99 3.72 -9.28 4.69
C TYR A 99 2.28 -9.63 4.42
N THR A 100 1.88 -10.78 4.94
CA THR A 100 0.54 -11.32 4.77
C THR A 100 0.06 -11.87 6.11
N VAL A 101 -1.16 -11.50 6.50
CA VAL A 101 -1.86 -12.03 7.68
C VAL A 101 -3.04 -12.85 7.19
N ILE A 102 -3.02 -14.15 7.46
CA ILE A 102 -4.09 -15.10 7.12
C ILE A 102 -4.60 -15.72 8.43
N PRO A 103 -5.70 -15.22 9.01
CA PRO A 103 -6.20 -15.72 10.28
C PRO A 103 -6.79 -17.13 10.20
N ILE A 104 -7.26 -17.55 9.02
CA ILE A 104 -7.90 -18.85 8.81
C ILE A 104 -7.31 -19.47 7.55
N LEU A 105 -6.24 -20.25 7.70
CA LEU A 105 -5.62 -21.01 6.61
C LEU A 105 -5.92 -22.51 6.79
N PRO A 106 -6.80 -23.10 5.95
CA PRO A 106 -6.91 -24.55 5.88
C PRO A 106 -5.55 -25.14 5.51
N TRP A 107 -5.05 -26.02 6.37
CA TRP A 107 -3.77 -26.69 6.19
C TRP A 107 -3.99 -28.17 5.85
N GLU A 108 -2.99 -29.03 6.03
CA GLU A 108 -3.10 -30.48 5.91
C GLU A 108 -4.41 -31.04 6.52
N LYS A 109 -4.84 -32.23 6.09
CA LYS A 109 -6.14 -32.82 6.46
C LYS A 109 -6.48 -32.60 7.95
N ASN A 110 -7.52 -31.80 8.18
CA ASN A 110 -8.11 -31.44 9.49
C ASN A 110 -7.32 -30.45 10.36
N GLN A 111 -6.36 -29.72 9.80
CA GLN A 111 -5.70 -28.62 10.50
C GLN A 111 -6.09 -27.27 9.91
N THR A 112 -6.19 -26.26 10.77
CA THR A 112 -6.37 -24.87 10.35
C THR A 112 -5.45 -24.02 11.20
N LEU A 113 -4.68 -23.17 10.54
CA LEU A 113 -3.64 -22.35 11.14
C LEU A 113 -3.98 -20.88 10.97
N SER A 114 -3.45 -20.04 11.85
CA SER A 114 -3.30 -18.61 11.58
C SER A 114 -1.84 -18.34 11.25
N VAL A 115 -1.58 -17.63 10.15
CA VAL A 115 -0.24 -17.39 9.62
C VAL A 115 -0.01 -15.89 9.40
N LEU A 116 1.11 -15.40 9.92
CA LEU A 116 1.71 -14.12 9.54
C LEU A 116 3.05 -14.43 8.88
N SER A 117 3.22 -14.06 7.61
CA SER A 117 4.47 -14.25 6.89
C SER A 117 4.97 -12.91 6.36
N PHE A 118 6.27 -12.64 6.44
CA PHE A 118 6.86 -11.45 5.84
C PHE A 118 8.16 -11.75 5.09
N THR A 119 8.44 -10.90 4.10
CA THR A 119 9.72 -10.82 3.41
C THR A 119 10.12 -9.35 3.30
N HIS A 120 11.25 -9.01 3.90
CA HIS A 120 11.85 -7.69 3.86
C HIS A 120 13.19 -7.71 3.12
N PHE A 121 13.45 -6.63 2.41
CA PHE A 121 14.63 -6.36 1.60
C PHE A 121 15.37 -5.19 2.22
N HIS A 122 16.60 -5.43 2.67
CA HIS A 122 17.52 -4.39 3.14
C HIS A 122 18.54 -4.12 2.04
N ALA A 123 18.35 -3.02 1.34
CA ALA A 123 19.18 -2.64 0.20
C ALA A 123 20.55 -2.08 0.65
N ASN A 124 21.56 -2.23 -0.22
CA ASN A 124 22.90 -1.65 -0.05
C ASN A 124 23.63 -2.15 1.21
N THR A 125 23.44 -3.44 1.54
CA THR A 125 24.16 -4.09 2.64
C THR A 125 24.39 -5.55 2.31
N SER A 126 25.52 -6.07 2.80
CA SER A 126 25.85 -7.50 2.77
C SER A 126 25.95 -8.09 4.18
N ASN A 127 25.69 -7.29 5.22
CA ASN A 127 25.93 -7.66 6.61
C ASN A 127 24.68 -8.32 7.21
N THR A 128 24.56 -9.64 7.04
CA THR A 128 23.44 -10.41 7.59
C THR A 128 23.39 -10.39 9.12
N THR A 129 24.53 -10.21 9.80
CA THR A 129 24.59 -10.17 11.27
C THR A 129 23.94 -8.90 11.81
N GLU A 130 24.30 -7.75 11.26
CA GLU A 130 23.71 -6.45 11.63
C GLU A 130 22.21 -6.41 11.35
N ILE A 131 21.80 -6.87 10.16
CA ILE A 131 20.37 -6.97 9.85
C ILE A 131 19.67 -7.94 10.80
N GLY A 132 20.30 -9.06 11.16
CA GLY A 132 19.74 -10.01 12.13
C GLY A 132 19.45 -9.40 13.50
N GLN A 133 20.28 -8.47 13.97
CA GLN A 133 20.08 -7.77 15.25
C GLN A 133 18.80 -6.92 15.26
N VAL A 134 18.34 -6.42 14.10
CA VAL A 134 17.09 -5.67 13.98
C VAL A 134 15.87 -6.55 14.32
N TYR A 135 15.92 -7.83 13.95
CA TYR A 135 14.81 -8.78 14.14
C TYR A 135 14.91 -9.57 15.45
N GLU A 136 16.09 -9.63 16.06
CA GLU A 136 16.35 -10.43 17.26
C GLU A 136 15.35 -10.18 18.40
N PRO A 137 14.96 -8.92 18.73
CA PRO A 137 13.97 -8.68 19.79
C PRO A 137 12.61 -9.31 19.49
N LEU A 138 12.12 -9.19 18.25
CA LEU A 138 10.85 -9.78 17.81
C LEU A 138 10.92 -11.31 17.85
N VAL A 139 11.97 -11.89 17.25
CA VAL A 139 12.16 -13.35 17.20
C VAL A 139 12.23 -13.94 18.60
N LYS A 140 13.00 -13.30 19.50
CA LYS A 140 13.13 -13.75 20.90
C LYS A 140 11.78 -13.70 21.63
N LYS A 141 11.01 -12.61 21.47
CA LYS A 141 9.70 -12.46 22.10
C LYS A 141 8.71 -13.52 21.61
N LEU A 142 8.64 -13.72 20.30
CA LEU A 142 7.73 -14.70 19.69
C LEU A 142 8.09 -16.14 20.07
N ASN A 143 9.38 -16.49 20.08
CA ASN A 143 9.83 -17.83 20.50
C ASN A 143 9.58 -18.13 21.98
N ALA A 144 9.45 -17.10 22.82
CA ALA A 144 9.10 -17.24 24.23
C ALA A 144 7.58 -17.31 24.48
N THR A 145 6.76 -17.08 23.44
CA THR A 145 5.31 -17.03 23.56
C THR A 145 4.70 -18.41 23.30
N ALA A 146 4.00 -18.96 24.30
CA ALA A 146 3.35 -20.26 24.17
C ALA A 146 2.33 -20.26 23.02
N GLY A 147 2.31 -21.34 22.22
CA GLY A 147 1.40 -21.49 21.08
C GLY A 147 1.87 -20.81 19.79
N VAL A 148 2.93 -20.01 19.83
CA VAL A 148 3.52 -19.34 18.67
C VAL A 148 4.73 -20.12 18.16
N TYR A 149 4.71 -20.44 16.86
CA TYR A 149 5.81 -21.11 16.17
C TYR A 149 6.40 -20.18 15.13
N THR A 150 7.73 -20.11 15.07
CA THR A 150 8.41 -19.24 14.11
C THR A 150 9.41 -19.98 13.25
N GLN A 151 9.54 -19.54 12.00
CA GLN A 151 10.61 -19.94 11.08
C GLN A 151 11.25 -18.68 10.54
N TYR A 152 12.45 -18.36 11.00
CA TYR A 152 13.18 -17.14 10.64
C TYR A 152 14.37 -17.47 9.74
N ARG A 153 14.59 -16.64 8.72
CA ARG A 153 15.77 -16.72 7.85
C ARG A 153 16.21 -15.32 7.44
N SER A 154 17.52 -15.09 7.42
CA SER A 154 18.13 -13.91 6.80
C SER A 154 19.33 -14.33 5.96
N PHE A 155 19.43 -13.83 4.73
CA PHE A 155 20.47 -14.24 3.80
C PHE A 155 20.82 -13.13 2.81
N LEU A 156 22.07 -13.15 2.33
CA LEU A 156 22.57 -12.23 1.32
C LEU A 156 22.09 -12.64 -0.06
N MET A 157 21.63 -11.65 -0.84
CA MET A 157 21.58 -11.70 -2.29
C MET A 157 22.65 -10.78 -2.86
N PRO A 158 23.56 -11.28 -3.73
CA PRO A 158 24.66 -10.47 -4.26
C PRO A 158 24.21 -9.24 -5.05
N SER A 159 22.98 -9.28 -5.59
CA SER A 159 22.48 -8.22 -6.45
C SER A 159 20.95 -8.13 -6.47
N PHE A 160 20.43 -6.93 -6.77
CA PHE A 160 19.00 -6.70 -6.91
C PHE A 160 18.40 -7.46 -8.10
N HIS A 161 19.15 -7.62 -9.19
CA HIS A 161 18.74 -8.44 -10.33
C HIS A 161 18.51 -9.90 -9.93
N GLU A 162 19.41 -10.48 -9.13
CA GLU A 162 19.23 -11.84 -8.64
C GLU A 162 18.01 -11.95 -7.71
N ALA A 163 17.78 -10.99 -6.83
CA ALA A 163 16.60 -10.99 -5.97
C ALA A 163 15.31 -10.95 -6.79
N ILE A 164 15.24 -10.14 -7.85
CA ILE A 164 14.07 -10.14 -8.74
C ILE A 164 13.92 -11.49 -9.44
N THR A 165 14.96 -11.94 -10.14
CA THR A 165 14.86 -13.10 -11.05
C THR A 165 14.78 -14.44 -10.33
N LYS A 166 15.38 -14.58 -9.14
CA LYS A 166 15.44 -15.84 -8.38
C LYS A 166 14.49 -15.91 -7.19
N LEU A 167 13.80 -14.82 -6.83
CA LEU A 167 12.83 -14.83 -5.72
C LEU A 167 11.46 -14.28 -6.13
N LEU A 168 11.42 -13.12 -6.79
CA LEU A 168 10.16 -12.43 -7.08
C LEU A 168 9.48 -12.91 -8.37
N LEU A 169 10.26 -13.31 -9.38
CA LEU A 169 9.77 -13.78 -10.67
C LEU A 169 9.96 -15.30 -10.85
N VAL A 170 9.91 -16.05 -9.75
CA VAL A 170 10.06 -17.51 -9.80
C VAL A 170 8.74 -18.15 -10.19
N GLY A 171 8.72 -18.85 -11.32
CA GLY A 171 7.54 -19.55 -11.83
C GLY A 171 6.80 -18.76 -12.90
N ASP A 172 5.51 -19.06 -13.06
CA ASP A 172 4.61 -18.33 -13.95
C ASP A 172 4.11 -17.04 -13.27
N ALA A 173 3.13 -16.37 -13.88
CA ALA A 173 2.48 -15.22 -13.27
C ALA A 173 1.61 -15.61 -12.06
N ASP A 174 1.47 -14.68 -11.10
CA ASP A 174 0.50 -14.81 -10.01
C ASP A 174 -0.92 -15.04 -10.56
N ALA A 175 -1.72 -15.80 -9.80
CA ALA A 175 -3.12 -16.01 -10.14
C ALA A 175 -3.90 -14.69 -10.05
N THR A 176 -4.44 -14.23 -11.19
CA THR A 176 -5.26 -13.01 -11.28
C THR A 176 -6.73 -13.35 -11.55
N ARG A 177 -7.58 -12.33 -11.77
CA ARG A 177 -9.02 -12.44 -12.11
C ARG A 177 -9.93 -12.93 -10.97
N GLN A 178 -9.54 -12.65 -9.72
CA GLN A 178 -10.45 -12.86 -8.60
C GLN A 178 -11.59 -11.83 -8.62
N ILE A 179 -12.81 -12.28 -8.29
CA ILE A 179 -13.96 -11.39 -8.14
C ILE A 179 -13.85 -10.73 -6.76
N GLY A 180 -13.56 -9.45 -6.74
CA GLY A 180 -13.47 -8.69 -5.51
C GLY A 180 -13.05 -7.25 -5.74
N PHE A 181 -12.93 -6.53 -4.64
CA PHE A 181 -12.39 -5.17 -4.61
C PHE A 181 -11.40 -5.04 -3.46
N LEU A 182 -10.53 -4.04 -3.57
CA LEU A 182 -9.57 -3.68 -2.54
C LEU A 182 -10.09 -2.48 -1.75
N PHE A 183 -9.67 -2.37 -0.51
CA PHE A 183 -9.68 -1.13 0.25
C PHE A 183 -8.43 -1.08 1.11
N SER A 184 -8.02 0.12 1.51
CA SER A 184 -6.71 0.28 2.14
C SER A 184 -6.59 1.52 3.00
N ARG A 185 -5.56 1.52 3.85
CA ARG A 185 -5.12 2.67 4.64
C ARG A 185 -3.60 2.70 4.81
N LEU A 186 -3.07 3.91 4.97
CA LEU A 186 -1.70 4.20 5.37
C LEU A 186 -1.64 4.37 6.89
N PHE A 187 -0.64 3.78 7.53
CA PHE A 187 -0.42 3.90 8.98
C PHE A 187 0.95 4.50 9.27
N SER A 188 0.97 5.49 10.15
CA SER A 188 2.17 6.28 10.38
C SER A 188 3.18 5.60 11.30
N ARG A 189 4.39 6.17 11.29
CA ARG A 189 5.39 5.85 12.30
C ARG A 189 4.91 6.16 13.73
N ASP A 190 4.26 7.31 13.93
CA ASP A 190 3.83 7.76 15.26
C ASP A 190 2.81 6.80 15.87
N LEU A 191 1.92 6.23 15.06
CA LEU A 191 1.05 5.15 15.51
C LEU A 191 1.87 3.94 15.94
N LEU A 192 2.78 3.46 15.09
CA LEU A 192 3.50 2.20 15.35
C LEU A 192 4.53 2.29 16.48
N THR A 193 4.95 3.49 16.87
CA THR A 193 5.84 3.72 18.03
C THR A 193 5.09 4.12 19.30
N SER A 194 3.80 4.45 19.21
CA SER A 194 2.98 4.75 20.39
C SER A 194 2.73 3.50 21.25
N GLU A 195 2.48 3.71 22.55
CA GLU A 195 2.33 2.65 23.55
C GLU A 195 1.25 1.62 23.18
N ASP A 196 0.11 2.07 22.65
CA ASP A 196 -1.03 1.21 22.34
C ASP A 196 -1.32 1.07 20.84
N GLY A 197 -0.64 1.83 19.97
CA GLY A 197 -0.96 1.90 18.55
C GLY A 197 -0.87 0.57 17.79
N PRO A 198 0.23 -0.21 17.88
CA PRO A 198 0.31 -1.52 17.24
C PRO A 198 -0.78 -2.49 17.71
N ALA A 199 -1.09 -2.48 19.01
CA ALA A 199 -2.16 -3.31 19.57
C ALA A 199 -3.54 -2.84 19.10
N ARG A 200 -3.78 -1.53 19.02
CA ARG A 200 -5.01 -0.92 18.51
C ARG A 200 -5.24 -1.25 17.03
N LEU A 201 -4.19 -1.20 16.21
CA LEU A 201 -4.22 -1.62 14.81
C LEU A 201 -4.56 -3.11 14.69
N SER A 202 -3.80 -3.97 15.35
CA SER A 202 -4.03 -5.43 15.33
C SER A 202 -5.43 -5.81 15.81
N SER A 203 -5.90 -5.22 16.91
CA SER A 203 -7.25 -5.42 17.47
C SER A 203 -8.35 -4.91 16.54
N THR A 204 -8.08 -3.91 15.72
CA THR A 204 -9.05 -3.42 14.73
C THR A 204 -9.17 -4.38 13.56
N ILE A 205 -8.02 -4.84 13.04
CA ILE A 205 -7.96 -5.79 11.94
C ILE A 205 -8.59 -7.14 12.36
N SER A 206 -8.40 -7.58 13.60
CA SER A 206 -8.95 -8.85 14.09
C SER A 206 -10.48 -8.92 14.11
N LYS A 207 -11.16 -7.77 14.12
CA LYS A 207 -12.64 -7.68 14.10
C LYS A 207 -13.23 -7.90 12.72
N PHE A 208 -12.41 -7.91 11.68
CA PHE A 208 -12.89 -8.10 10.32
C PHE A 208 -13.45 -9.50 10.12
N ARG A 209 -14.36 -9.62 9.15
CA ARG A 209 -14.81 -10.93 8.69
C ARG A 209 -13.71 -11.54 7.82
N TYR A 210 -13.34 -12.78 8.14
CA TYR A 210 -12.41 -13.58 7.34
C TYR A 210 -13.09 -14.83 6.81
N THR A 211 -12.97 -15.07 5.51
CA THR A 211 -13.24 -16.38 4.91
C THR A 211 -11.95 -17.21 4.85
N PRO A 212 -12.02 -18.56 4.80
CA PRO A 212 -10.81 -19.39 4.74
C PRO A 212 -9.91 -19.03 3.55
N GLY A 213 -8.63 -18.77 3.82
CA GLY A 213 -7.63 -18.35 2.84
C GLY A 213 -7.59 -16.84 2.56
N GLU A 214 -8.53 -16.06 3.09
CA GLU A 214 -8.54 -14.61 2.92
C GLU A 214 -7.41 -13.95 3.71
N ALA A 215 -6.70 -13.05 3.02
CA ALA A 215 -5.49 -12.44 3.52
C ALA A 215 -5.63 -10.92 3.66
N VAL A 216 -4.96 -10.37 4.66
CA VAL A 216 -4.58 -8.96 4.71
C VAL A 216 -3.14 -8.86 4.21
N ALA A 217 -2.89 -7.98 3.25
CA ALA A 217 -1.56 -7.72 2.73
C ALA A 217 -1.05 -6.39 3.28
N GLY A 218 0.15 -6.38 3.82
CA GLY A 218 0.81 -5.14 4.19
C GLY A 218 2.07 -4.92 3.36
N ILE A 219 2.26 -3.67 2.98
CA ILE A 219 3.30 -3.21 2.09
C ILE A 219 4.13 -2.17 2.86
N VAL A 220 5.31 -2.59 3.30
CA VAL A 220 6.26 -1.79 4.08
C VAL A 220 7.13 -1.01 3.09
N VAL A 221 6.54 0.01 2.47
CA VAL A 221 7.19 0.83 1.43
C VAL A 221 7.27 2.31 1.80
N GLY A 222 6.84 2.67 3.00
CA GLY A 222 7.07 3.99 3.59
C GLY A 222 8.39 4.04 4.37
N GLY A 223 8.38 4.75 5.50
CA GLY A 223 9.50 4.83 6.42
C GLY A 223 10.53 5.88 6.04
N VAL A 224 11.76 5.74 6.56
CA VAL A 224 12.78 6.79 6.56
C VAL A 224 13.09 7.33 5.17
N ALA A 225 13.29 6.45 4.18
CA ALA A 225 13.62 6.85 2.81
C ALA A 225 12.53 7.72 2.16
N VAL A 226 11.25 7.41 2.43
CA VAL A 226 10.11 8.16 1.90
C VAL A 226 9.91 9.48 2.64
N ALA A 227 10.09 9.44 3.97
CA ALA A 227 9.98 10.60 4.84
C ALA A 227 11.05 11.66 4.54
N GLU A 228 12.28 11.24 4.22
CA GLU A 228 13.40 12.14 3.88
C GLU A 228 13.16 13.00 2.64
N ASN A 229 12.19 12.66 1.79
CA ASN A 229 11.78 13.46 0.63
C ASN A 229 10.86 14.63 1.01
N ALA A 230 10.30 14.65 2.22
CA ALA A 230 9.47 15.74 2.69
C ALA A 230 10.22 17.08 2.60
N GLY A 231 9.61 18.07 1.95
CA GLY A 231 10.21 19.39 1.73
C GLY A 231 11.36 19.42 0.71
N LYS A 232 11.83 18.27 0.20
CA LYS A 232 12.88 18.18 -0.83
C LYS A 232 12.35 17.85 -2.21
N VAL A 233 11.24 17.11 -2.28
CA VAL A 233 10.61 16.71 -3.54
C VAL A 233 9.19 17.23 -3.58
N ASP A 234 8.91 18.12 -4.54
CA ASP A 234 7.54 18.57 -4.85
C ASP A 234 6.91 17.59 -5.85
N SER A 235 5.90 16.85 -5.39
CA SER A 235 5.11 15.91 -6.20
C SER A 235 3.67 15.85 -5.66
N ALA A 236 2.74 15.38 -6.49
CA ALA A 236 1.33 15.27 -6.14
C ALA A 236 1.00 14.08 -5.22
N LEU A 237 2.00 13.31 -4.80
CA LEU A 237 1.85 12.20 -3.88
C LEU A 237 1.14 12.66 -2.60
N ASN A 238 0.20 11.87 -2.07
CA ASN A 238 -0.46 12.17 -0.81
C ASN A 238 0.60 12.44 0.29
N PRO A 239 0.57 13.60 0.96
CA PRO A 239 1.54 13.93 2.01
C PRO A 239 1.62 12.90 3.14
N ALA A 240 0.56 12.11 3.37
CA ALA A 240 0.54 11.00 4.33
C ALA A 240 1.65 9.97 4.08
N TRP A 241 2.09 9.76 2.82
CA TRP A 241 3.21 8.88 2.51
C TRP A 241 4.51 9.29 3.21
N ARG A 242 4.71 10.58 3.45
CA ARG A 242 5.89 11.11 4.16
C ARG A 242 5.92 10.75 5.65
N LYS A 243 4.81 10.28 6.21
CA LYS A 243 4.65 9.86 7.61
C LYS A 243 4.42 8.35 7.74
N ALA A 244 3.93 7.71 6.69
CA ALA A 244 3.57 6.31 6.66
C ALA A 244 4.80 5.40 6.84
N VAL A 245 4.64 4.31 7.58
CA VAL A 245 5.59 3.18 7.60
C VAL A 245 5.05 2.05 6.73
N VAL A 246 3.73 1.81 6.83
CA VAL A 246 3.07 0.68 6.18
C VAL A 246 1.80 1.13 5.49
N HIS A 247 1.60 0.61 4.29
CA HIS A 247 0.34 0.60 3.59
C HIS A 247 -0.32 -0.78 3.78
N ILE A 248 -1.57 -0.84 4.20
CA ILE A 248 -2.27 -2.13 4.37
C ILE A 248 -3.46 -2.19 3.42
N VAL A 249 -3.51 -3.28 2.66
CA VAL A 249 -4.52 -3.62 1.67
C VAL A 249 -5.37 -4.78 2.20
N TYR A 250 -6.67 -4.62 2.03
CA TYR A 250 -7.69 -5.57 2.41
C TYR A 250 -8.49 -5.94 1.17
N VAL A 251 -8.85 -7.21 1.07
CA VAL A 251 -9.66 -7.74 -0.03
C VAL A 251 -11.06 -8.01 0.48
N ARG A 252 -12.08 -7.73 -0.33
CA ARG A 252 -13.39 -8.35 -0.19
C ARG A 252 -13.79 -9.01 -1.50
N SER A 253 -14.41 -10.16 -1.38
CA SER A 253 -14.89 -10.95 -2.52
C SER A 253 -16.33 -11.41 -2.29
N TRP A 254 -16.91 -11.96 -3.33
CA TRP A 254 -18.20 -12.64 -3.28
C TRP A 254 -18.22 -13.78 -4.32
N SER A 255 -19.20 -14.67 -4.19
CA SER A 255 -19.41 -15.76 -5.15
C SER A 255 -19.70 -15.20 -6.55
N PRO A 256 -19.21 -15.83 -7.65
CA PRO A 256 -19.60 -15.46 -9.01
C PRO A 256 -21.11 -15.44 -9.26
N ASN A 257 -21.89 -16.16 -8.45
CA ASN A 257 -23.35 -16.23 -8.53
C ASN A 257 -24.05 -15.26 -7.55
N ALA A 258 -23.31 -14.40 -6.86
CA ALA A 258 -23.88 -13.44 -5.91
C ALA A 258 -24.80 -12.45 -6.62
N THR A 259 -26.00 -12.27 -6.08
CA THR A 259 -26.98 -11.27 -6.52
C THR A 259 -26.45 -9.85 -6.30
N LEU A 260 -27.00 -8.88 -7.02
CA LEU A 260 -26.63 -7.46 -6.82
C LEU A 260 -26.83 -7.00 -5.36
N SER A 261 -27.88 -7.48 -4.68
CA SER A 261 -28.14 -7.15 -3.28
C SER A 261 -27.05 -7.69 -2.35
N GLU A 262 -26.51 -8.88 -2.62
CA GLU A 262 -25.43 -9.46 -1.82
C GLU A 262 -24.11 -8.69 -2.04
N GLN A 263 -23.83 -8.32 -3.29
CA GLN A 263 -22.66 -7.48 -3.62
C GLN A 263 -22.75 -6.12 -2.93
N GLN A 264 -23.92 -5.47 -2.98
CA GLN A 264 -24.18 -4.21 -2.30
C GLN A 264 -24.06 -4.34 -0.77
N ALA A 265 -24.47 -5.45 -0.19
CA ALA A 265 -24.31 -5.69 1.24
C ALA A 265 -22.83 -5.75 1.66
N VAL A 266 -21.97 -6.37 0.84
CA VAL A 266 -20.51 -6.39 1.08
C VAL A 266 -19.92 -4.99 0.98
N ILE A 267 -20.27 -4.23 -0.07
CA ILE A 267 -19.81 -2.85 -0.26
C ILE A 267 -20.25 -1.99 0.93
N LYS A 268 -21.53 -2.06 1.31
CA LYS A 268 -22.09 -1.30 2.43
C LYS A 268 -21.42 -1.65 3.76
N ASN A 269 -21.08 -2.91 3.99
CA ASN A 269 -20.35 -3.31 5.20
C ASN A 269 -18.95 -2.67 5.24
N VAL A 270 -18.24 -2.61 4.11
CA VAL A 270 -16.96 -1.90 4.06
C VAL A 270 -17.17 -0.41 4.30
N THR A 271 -18.11 0.23 3.59
CA THR A 271 -18.37 1.67 3.71
C THR A 271 -18.76 2.09 5.12
N ASP A 272 -19.64 1.34 5.78
CA ASP A 272 -20.29 1.79 7.02
C ASP A 272 -19.62 1.23 8.29
N VAL A 273 -18.79 0.19 8.16
CA VAL A 273 -18.22 -0.53 9.32
C VAL A 273 -16.70 -0.63 9.24
N GLU A 274 -16.18 -1.35 8.25
CA GLU A 274 -14.75 -1.70 8.23
C GLU A 274 -13.85 -0.51 7.92
N LEU A 275 -14.26 0.35 6.97
CA LEU A 275 -13.51 1.54 6.61
C LEU A 275 -13.48 2.58 7.74
N PRO A 276 -14.62 2.91 8.41
CA PRO A 276 -14.60 3.76 9.61
C PRO A 276 -13.75 3.18 10.75
N TRP A 277 -13.73 1.87 10.95
CA TRP A 277 -12.87 1.24 11.95
C TRP A 277 -11.38 1.50 11.66
N LEU A 278 -10.94 1.32 10.40
CA LEU A 278 -9.55 1.59 10.01
C LEU A 278 -9.18 3.06 10.15
N GLN A 279 -10.06 3.95 9.69
CA GLN A 279 -9.92 5.39 9.88
C GLN A 279 -9.78 5.76 11.36
N GLY A 280 -10.55 5.12 12.24
CA GLY A 280 -10.52 5.35 13.68
C GLY A 280 -9.23 4.93 14.38
N VAL A 281 -8.38 4.08 13.78
CA VAL A 281 -7.12 3.62 14.41
C VAL A 281 -6.17 4.79 14.69
N GLU A 282 -6.11 5.75 13.77
CA GLU A 282 -5.22 6.90 13.82
C GLU A 282 -5.96 8.25 13.71
N GLY A 283 -7.29 8.22 13.64
CA GLY A 283 -8.17 9.38 13.48
C GLY A 283 -8.64 9.54 12.04
N ALA A 284 -9.93 9.82 11.84
CA ALA A 284 -10.57 9.71 10.53
C ALA A 284 -10.05 10.69 9.48
N ASP A 285 -9.54 11.84 9.92
CA ASP A 285 -8.95 12.87 9.08
C ASP A 285 -7.41 12.80 9.03
N ASN A 286 -6.82 11.78 9.66
CA ASN A 286 -5.39 11.55 9.65
C ASN A 286 -5.02 10.50 8.62
N MET A 287 -3.86 10.67 7.99
CA MET A 287 -3.31 9.78 6.97
C MET A 287 -4.15 9.74 5.69
N GLY A 288 -4.28 8.58 5.05
CA GLY A 288 -4.95 8.44 3.77
C GLY A 288 -4.95 7.01 3.26
N ALA A 289 -5.25 6.84 1.98
CA ALA A 289 -5.22 5.59 1.26
C ALA A 289 -4.43 5.73 -0.05
N TYR A 290 -3.97 4.58 -0.55
CA TYR A 290 -3.24 4.54 -1.80
C TYR A 290 -4.20 4.33 -2.97
N VAL A 291 -4.38 5.36 -3.80
CA VAL A 291 -5.34 5.39 -4.91
C VAL A 291 -5.31 4.16 -5.83
N ASN A 292 -4.14 3.53 -6.04
CA ASN A 292 -4.02 2.37 -6.93
C ASN A 292 -4.52 1.06 -6.29
N GLU A 293 -4.63 0.99 -4.97
CA GLU A 293 -5.06 -0.18 -4.19
C GLU A 293 -6.15 0.23 -3.18
N ALA A 294 -7.10 1.05 -3.63
CA ALA A 294 -8.10 1.69 -2.79
C ALA A 294 -9.54 1.23 -3.08
N PHE A 295 -10.44 1.67 -2.21
CA PHE A 295 -11.86 1.40 -2.30
C PHE A 295 -12.51 2.20 -3.43
N GLY A 296 -13.10 1.51 -4.41
CA GLY A 296 -13.80 2.15 -5.53
C GLY A 296 -15.01 2.99 -5.12
N TRP A 297 -15.48 2.84 -3.88
CA TRP A 297 -16.58 3.60 -3.29
C TRP A 297 -16.13 4.48 -2.11
N GLU A 298 -14.84 4.83 -2.04
CA GLU A 298 -14.29 5.75 -1.02
C GLU A 298 -15.12 7.06 -0.97
N PRO A 299 -15.86 7.34 0.13
CA PRO A 299 -16.79 8.47 0.16
C PRO A 299 -16.09 9.83 0.06
N ASN A 300 -14.96 9.97 0.75
CA ASN A 300 -14.14 11.19 0.77
C ASN A 300 -12.80 10.96 0.05
N PHE A 301 -12.89 10.50 -1.20
CA PHE A 301 -11.75 10.05 -1.98
C PHE A 301 -10.72 11.15 -2.22
N GLN A 302 -11.16 12.40 -2.32
CA GLN A 302 -10.28 13.57 -2.51
C GLN A 302 -9.24 13.68 -1.39
N GLU A 303 -9.73 13.71 -0.15
CA GLU A 303 -8.89 13.79 1.04
C GLU A 303 -8.11 12.49 1.23
N SER A 304 -8.78 11.34 1.06
CA SER A 304 -8.16 10.04 1.27
C SER A 304 -6.98 9.79 0.32
N PHE A 305 -7.11 10.17 -0.95
CA PHE A 305 -6.12 9.81 -1.98
C PHE A 305 -5.07 10.89 -2.20
N TRP A 306 -5.38 12.16 -1.95
CA TRP A 306 -4.43 13.26 -2.19
C TRP A 306 -4.33 14.26 -1.04
N GLY A 307 -5.25 14.25 -0.08
CA GLY A 307 -5.26 15.18 1.06
C GLY A 307 -5.20 16.64 0.60
N SER A 308 -4.31 17.41 1.24
CA SER A 308 -4.09 18.82 0.93
C SER A 308 -3.64 19.12 -0.51
N ASN A 309 -3.21 18.11 -1.28
CA ASN A 309 -2.83 18.31 -2.69
C ASN A 309 -4.05 18.38 -3.63
N TYR A 310 -5.23 17.94 -3.18
CA TYR A 310 -6.39 17.83 -4.06
C TYR A 310 -6.81 19.14 -4.74
N PRO A 311 -6.88 20.30 -4.06
CA PRO A 311 -7.30 21.55 -4.71
C PRO A 311 -6.37 21.95 -5.87
N ARG A 312 -5.05 21.75 -5.72
CA ARG A 312 -4.06 22.01 -6.77
C ARG A 312 -4.23 21.03 -7.94
N LEU A 313 -4.44 19.75 -7.65
CA LEU A 313 -4.71 18.72 -8.68
C LEU A 313 -5.96 19.06 -9.49
N TYR A 314 -7.06 19.42 -8.82
CA TYR A 314 -8.30 19.79 -9.48
C TYR A 314 -8.10 21.03 -10.38
N SER A 315 -7.41 22.06 -9.90
CA SER A 315 -7.08 23.23 -10.73
C SER A 315 -6.27 22.88 -11.98
N ILE A 316 -5.33 21.94 -11.87
CA ILE A 316 -4.51 21.49 -13.02
C ILE A 316 -5.38 20.68 -13.99
N LYS A 317 -6.27 19.81 -13.48
CA LYS A 317 -7.24 19.08 -14.29
C LYS A 317 -8.08 20.03 -15.14
N GLN A 318 -8.63 21.08 -14.55
CA GLN A 318 -9.45 22.07 -15.28
C GLN A 318 -8.65 22.85 -16.32
N LYS A 319 -7.33 23.00 -16.15
CA LYS A 319 -6.45 23.63 -17.15
C LYS A 319 -6.19 22.73 -18.36
N TRP A 320 -5.88 21.46 -18.12
CA TRP A 320 -5.41 20.53 -19.16
C TRP A 320 -6.54 19.72 -19.82
N ASP A 321 -7.68 19.61 -19.16
CA ASP A 321 -8.87 18.92 -19.66
C ASP A 321 -10.17 19.56 -19.10
N PRO A 322 -10.52 20.80 -19.52
CA PRO A 322 -11.72 21.52 -19.06
C PRO A 322 -13.03 20.86 -19.50
N ASP A 323 -13.00 20.13 -20.61
CA ASP A 323 -14.14 19.42 -21.16
C ASP A 323 -14.32 18.04 -20.51
N GLY A 324 -13.39 17.62 -19.66
CA GLY A 324 -13.46 16.36 -18.93
C GLY A 324 -13.50 15.17 -19.88
N LEU A 325 -12.66 15.17 -20.92
CA LEU A 325 -12.50 14.05 -21.85
C LEU A 325 -11.97 12.80 -21.13
N PHE A 326 -11.03 12.98 -20.20
CA PHE A 326 -10.40 11.90 -19.46
C PHE A 326 -11.07 11.74 -18.09
N ILE A 327 -11.94 10.76 -17.96
CA ILE A 327 -12.67 10.48 -16.72
C ILE A 327 -12.35 9.08 -16.25
N ALA A 328 -12.02 8.97 -14.98
CA ALA A 328 -11.90 7.69 -14.28
C ALA A 328 -12.57 7.82 -12.91
N ARG A 329 -13.25 6.76 -12.50
CA ARG A 329 -14.01 6.72 -11.24
C ARG A 329 -13.11 7.02 -10.05
N ARG A 330 -13.52 7.96 -9.19
CA ARG A 330 -12.77 8.42 -8.01
C ARG A 330 -11.35 8.91 -8.34
N MET A 331 -11.16 9.45 -9.54
CA MET A 331 -9.97 10.21 -9.94
C MET A 331 -10.22 11.71 -9.85
N VAL A 332 -9.16 12.51 -9.92
CA VAL A 332 -9.24 13.98 -9.86
C VAL A 332 -10.26 14.51 -10.88
N GLY A 333 -11.26 15.25 -10.41
CA GLY A 333 -12.32 15.84 -11.23
C GLY A 333 -13.49 14.91 -11.59
N SER A 334 -13.47 13.65 -11.12
CA SER A 334 -14.58 12.72 -11.36
C SER A 334 -15.89 13.11 -10.65
N GLU A 335 -15.82 13.96 -9.63
CA GLU A 335 -16.99 14.49 -8.91
C GLU A 335 -17.85 15.45 -9.74
N ASP A 336 -17.33 15.94 -10.86
CA ASP A 336 -18.09 16.74 -11.82
C ASP A 336 -19.05 15.87 -12.66
N TRP A 337 -19.00 14.55 -12.49
CA TRP A 337 -19.75 13.54 -13.25
C TRP A 337 -20.51 12.59 -12.32
N ASP A 338 -21.51 11.90 -12.87
CA ASP A 338 -22.17 10.80 -12.18
C ASP A 338 -21.24 9.62 -11.89
N ASP A 339 -21.68 8.70 -11.03
CA ASP A 339 -20.85 7.56 -10.60
C ASP A 339 -20.50 6.61 -11.75
N GLN A 340 -21.19 6.72 -12.90
CA GLN A 340 -20.90 5.99 -14.14
C GLN A 340 -19.95 6.76 -15.07
N GLY A 341 -19.65 8.03 -14.79
CA GLY A 341 -18.86 8.91 -15.64
C GLY A 341 -19.55 9.31 -16.94
N LEU A 342 -20.88 9.24 -17.02
CA LEU A 342 -21.63 9.43 -18.26
C LEU A 342 -22.23 10.84 -18.39
N CYS A 343 -22.76 11.39 -17.30
CA CYS A 343 -23.39 12.70 -17.29
C CYS A 343 -22.68 13.66 -16.34
N ARG A 344 -22.53 14.92 -16.75
CA ARG A 344 -22.07 15.99 -15.85
C ARG A 344 -23.14 16.28 -14.80
N ILE A 345 -22.73 16.39 -13.54
CA ILE A 345 -23.61 16.83 -12.45
C ILE A 345 -23.48 18.35 -12.33
N ALA A 346 -24.61 19.06 -12.35
CA ALA A 346 -24.62 20.50 -12.09
C ALA A 346 -24.23 20.78 -10.63
N LYS A 347 -23.28 21.70 -10.41
CA LYS A 347 -22.88 22.16 -9.07
C LYS A 347 -23.90 23.10 -8.46
#